data_AF-A0A829ZA67-F1
#
_entry.id   AF-A0A829ZA67-F1
#
_cell.length_a   1.000
_cell.length_b   1.000
_cell.length_c   1.000
_cell.angle_alpha   90.00
_cell.angle_beta   90.00
_cell.angle_gamma   90.00
#
_symmetry.space_group_name_H-M   'P 1'
#
loop_
_entity.id
_entity.type
_entity.pdbx_description
1 polymer ?
#
loop_
_entity_poly.entity_id
_entity_poly.type
_entity_poly.pdbx_seq_one_letter_code
_entity_poly.pdbx_strand_id
1 'polypeptide(L)'
;MDLVKQIQGISYSFVFGFVFTFIYSLINRLLYKYHQRIIRLFLQIIIGIIFGYIYYLGLLRINNGVIRLYFFISMLFGYILYLNYYSYYMFFLIELIVRMIKYILRPIIFIFRKVNGIMKRVKRVMKWPKEKFSKQSKDSCT
;
A
#
# COMPACT_ATOMS: atom_id res chain seq x y z
N MET A 1 -4.90 -18.06 31.51
CA MET A 1 -5.38 -18.17 30.12
C MET A 1 -5.72 -19.61 29.87
N ASP A 2 -6.95 -19.87 29.42
CA ASP A 2 -7.37 -21.22 29.04
C ASP A 2 -6.54 -21.74 27.87
N LEU A 3 -6.26 -23.05 27.85
CA LEU A 3 -5.39 -23.70 26.86
C LEU A 3 -5.92 -23.49 25.43
N VAL A 4 -7.24 -23.56 25.27
CA VAL A 4 -7.93 -23.34 23.99
C VAL A 4 -7.62 -21.95 23.43
N LYS A 5 -7.70 -20.91 24.27
CA LYS A 5 -7.40 -19.53 23.85
C LYS A 5 -5.93 -19.34 23.48
N GLN A 6 -5.03 -20.09 24.11
CA GLN A 6 -3.60 -20.06 23.76
C GLN A 6 -3.36 -20.66 22.38
N ILE A 7 -3.93 -21.84 22.11
CA ILE A 7 -3.82 -22.50 20.80
C ILE A 7 -4.43 -21.60 19.71
N GLN A 8 -5.63 -21.06 19.93
CA GLN A 8 -6.26 -20.14 18.99
C GLN A 8 -5.42 -18.90 18.74
N GLY A 9 -4.82 -18.31 19.78
CA GLY A 9 -3.93 -17.16 19.64
C GLY A 9 -2.68 -17.50 18.83
N ILE A 10 -2.05 -18.64 19.10
CA ILE A 10 -0.87 -19.11 18.37
C ILE A 10 -1.22 -19.36 16.90
N SER A 11 -2.27 -20.13 16.62
CA SER A 11 -2.72 -20.41 15.25
C SER A 11 -3.09 -19.14 14.51
N TYR A 12 -3.77 -18.19 15.17
CA TYR A 12 -4.08 -16.89 14.59
C TYR A 12 -2.81 -16.12 14.23
N SER A 13 -1.85 -16.00 15.15
CA SER A 13 -0.59 -15.29 14.91
C SER A 13 0.23 -15.90 13.78
N PHE A 14 0.27 -17.22 13.70
CA PHE A 14 0.90 -17.94 12.61
C PHE A 14 0.29 -17.59 11.24
N VAL A 15 -1.02 -17.76 11.11
CA VAL A 15 -1.75 -17.46 9.86
C VAL A 15 -1.62 -15.98 9.52
N PHE A 16 -1.68 -15.11 10.52
CA PHE A 16 -1.51 -13.68 10.35
C PHE A 16 -0.14 -13.33 9.78
N GLY A 17 0.94 -13.94 10.29
CA GLY A 17 2.30 -13.76 9.76
C GLY A 17 2.41 -14.18 8.30
N PHE A 18 1.80 -15.31 7.94
CA PHE A 18 1.75 -15.77 6.55
C PHE A 18 1.02 -14.77 5.64
N VAL A 19 -0.19 -14.36 6.02
CA VAL A 19 -1.03 -13.42 5.24
C VAL A 19 -0.37 -12.04 5.15
N PHE A 20 0.22 -11.55 6.24
CA PHE A 20 0.95 -10.28 6.24
C PHE A 20 2.09 -10.30 5.21
N THR A 21 2.84 -11.40 5.15
CA THR A 21 3.95 -11.57 4.21
C THR A 21 3.46 -11.61 2.77
N PHE A 22 2.35 -12.31 2.52
CA PHE A 22 1.68 -12.33 1.21
C PHE A 22 1.26 -10.93 0.75
N ILE A 23 0.60 -10.16 1.62
CA ILE A 23 0.14 -8.81 1.31
C ILE A 23 1.35 -7.89 1.08
N TYR A 24 2.41 -8.02 1.89
CA TYR A 24 3.66 -7.30 1.68
C TYR A 24 4.26 -7.57 0.31
N SER A 25 4.34 -8.84 -0.12
CA SER A 25 4.78 -9.22 -1.46
C SER A 25 3.89 -8.65 -2.56
N LEU A 26 2.56 -8.67 -2.37
CA LEU A 26 1.58 -8.11 -3.31
C LEU A 26 1.78 -6.61 -3.52
N ILE A 27 1.90 -5.84 -2.44
CA ILE A 27 2.12 -4.39 -2.48
C ILE A 27 3.45 -4.09 -3.17
N ASN A 28 4.50 -4.82 -2.82
CA ASN A 28 5.81 -4.66 -3.45
C ASN A 28 5.78 -4.90 -4.96
N ARG A 29 5.01 -5.89 -5.41
CA ARG A 29 4.79 -6.16 -6.84
C ARG A 29 3.97 -5.06 -7.50
N LEU A 30 2.90 -4.59 -6.85
CA LEU A 30 2.02 -3.53 -7.37
C LEU A 30 2.82 -2.23 -7.57
N LEU A 31 3.66 -1.89 -6.59
CA LEU A 31 4.48 -0.69 -6.58
C LEU A 31 5.82 -0.87 -7.30
N TYR A 32 6.17 -2.08 -7.78
CA TYR A 32 7.45 -2.34 -8.46
C TYR A 32 7.72 -1.37 -9.61
N LYS A 33 6.68 -1.03 -10.38
CA LYS A 33 6.77 -0.10 -11.52
C LYS A 33 6.99 1.36 -11.10
N TYR A 34 6.58 1.73 -9.88
CA TYR A 34 6.88 3.05 -9.31
C TYR A 34 8.28 2.97 -8.69
N HIS A 35 9.28 3.47 -9.41
CA HIS A 35 10.69 3.49 -9.01
C HIS A 35 11.00 4.41 -7.80
N GLN A 36 9.97 5.04 -7.22
CA GLN A 36 10.07 5.96 -6.10
C GLN A 36 10.25 5.18 -4.79
N ARG A 37 11.50 4.94 -4.38
CA ARG A 37 11.85 4.20 -3.15
C ARG A 37 11.20 4.81 -1.88
N ILE A 38 11.14 6.14 -1.80
CA ILE A 38 10.59 6.86 -0.63
C ILE A 38 9.07 6.65 -0.49
N ILE A 39 8.32 6.76 -1.59
CA ILE A 39 6.85 6.56 -1.59
C ILE A 39 6.51 5.13 -1.15
N ARG A 40 7.30 4.16 -1.61
CA ARG A 40 7.13 2.76 -1.21
C ARG A 40 7.33 2.56 0.29
N LEU A 41 8.38 3.14 0.86
CA LEU A 41 8.66 3.06 2.29
C LEU A 41 7.51 3.67 3.12
N PHE A 42 7.03 4.85 2.72
CA PHE A 42 5.90 5.50 3.40
C PHE A 42 4.63 4.64 3.36
N LEU A 43 4.30 4.06 2.20
CA LEU A 43 3.15 3.15 2.06
C LEU A 43 3.32 1.88 2.89
N GLN A 44 4.52 1.30 2.96
CA GLN A 44 4.80 0.13 3.78
C GLN A 44 4.63 0.42 5.27
N ILE A 45 5.06 1.59 5.75
CA ILE A 45 4.87 2.00 7.14
C ILE A 45 3.38 2.12 7.47
N ILE A 46 2.60 2.82 6.63
CA ILE A 46 1.16 2.97 6.84
C ILE A 46 0.47 1.60 6.91
N ILE A 47 0.79 0.73 5.96
CA ILE A 47 0.20 -0.61 5.91
C ILE A 47 0.64 -1.43 7.12
N GLY A 48 1.90 -1.33 7.54
CA GLY A 48 2.39 -1.96 8.76
C GLY A 48 1.62 -1.54 10.01
N ILE A 49 1.32 -0.24 10.16
CA ILE A 49 0.51 0.27 11.27
C ILE A 49 -0.92 -0.30 11.22
N ILE A 50 -1.55 -0.30 10.04
CA ILE A 50 -2.89 -0.86 9.85
C ILE A 50 -2.91 -2.35 10.20
N PHE A 51 -1.94 -3.13 9.74
CA PHE A 51 -1.83 -4.54 10.06
C PHE A 51 -1.57 -4.77 11.54
N GLY A 52 -0.70 -3.98 12.18
CA GLY A 52 -0.47 -4.06 13.63
C GLY A 52 -1.76 -3.81 14.43
N TYR A 53 -2.57 -2.85 14.00
CA TYR A 53 -3.87 -2.58 14.61
C TYR A 53 -4.88 -3.72 14.41
N ILE A 54 -5.01 -4.25 13.18
CA ILE A 54 -5.89 -5.39 12.88
C ILE A 54 -5.45 -6.62 13.69
N TYR A 55 -4.14 -6.85 13.80
CA TYR A 55 -3.57 -7.94 14.59
C TYR A 55 -4.00 -7.85 16.05
N TYR A 56 -3.86 -6.67 16.65
CA TYR A 56 -4.29 -6.40 18.01
C TYR A 56 -5.80 -6.62 18.19
N LEU A 57 -6.64 -6.16 17.25
CA LEU A 57 -8.09 -6.40 17.30
C LEU A 57 -8.44 -7.90 17.28
N GLY A 58 -7.73 -8.70 16.48
CA GLY A 58 -7.92 -10.16 16.49
C GLY A 58 -7.54 -10.78 17.83
N LEU A 59 -6.40 -10.37 18.40
CA LEU A 59 -5.98 -10.78 19.75
C LEU A 59 -7.00 -10.34 20.82
N LEU A 60 -7.54 -9.13 20.71
CA LEU A 60 -8.58 -8.63 21.61
C LEU A 60 -9.77 -9.57 21.67
N ARG A 61 -10.21 -10.08 20.52
CA ARG A 61 -11.34 -11.01 20.43
C ARG A 61 -11.05 -12.40 20.97
N ILE A 62 -9.84 -12.91 20.80
CA ILE A 62 -9.47 -14.28 21.22
C ILE A 62 -9.10 -14.32 22.70
N ASN A 63 -8.26 -13.38 23.12
CA ASN A 63 -7.44 -13.50 24.32
C ASN A 63 -7.51 -12.25 25.22
N ASN A 64 -8.43 -11.32 24.94
CA ASN A 64 -8.61 -10.01 25.58
C ASN A 64 -7.43 -9.04 25.34
N GLY A 65 -6.66 -9.23 24.27
CA GLY A 65 -5.67 -8.26 23.81
C GLY A 65 -4.33 -8.39 24.54
N VAL A 66 -4.11 -9.51 25.22
CA VAL A 66 -2.85 -9.79 25.89
C VAL A 66 -1.81 -10.20 24.86
N ILE A 67 -0.82 -9.35 24.64
CA ILE A 67 0.29 -9.60 23.72
C ILE A 67 1.38 -10.37 24.48
N ARG A 68 1.87 -11.46 23.89
CA ARG A 68 2.89 -12.34 24.49
C ARG A 68 3.95 -12.69 23.45
N LEU A 69 5.18 -12.92 23.91
CA LEU A 69 6.34 -13.12 23.03
C LEU A 69 6.16 -14.29 22.06
N TYR A 70 5.60 -15.40 22.53
CA TYR A 70 5.40 -16.61 21.71
C TYR A 70 4.43 -16.40 20.53
N PHE A 71 3.54 -15.40 20.60
CA PHE A 71 2.71 -15.03 19.45
C PHE A 71 3.57 -14.41 18.34
N PHE A 72 4.58 -13.61 18.68
CA PHE A 72 5.53 -13.08 17.68
C PHE A 72 6.41 -14.18 17.09
N ILE A 73 6.87 -15.14 17.90
CA ILE A 73 7.62 -16.30 17.43
C ILE A 73 6.77 -17.10 16.42
N SER A 74 5.50 -17.35 16.76
CA SER A 74 4.56 -18.03 15.87
C SER A 74 4.31 -17.28 14.56
N MET A 75 4.18 -15.95 14.63
CA MET A 75 4.06 -15.08 13.46
C MET A 75 5.31 -15.15 12.56
N LEU A 76 6.51 -15.18 13.17
CA LEU A 76 7.78 -15.36 12.44
C LEU A 76 7.83 -16.71 11.72
N PHE A 77 7.34 -17.79 12.34
CA PHE A 77 7.23 -19.08 11.64
C PHE A 77 6.33 -19.01 10.40
N GLY A 78 5.19 -18.33 10.49
CA GLY A 78 4.31 -18.10 9.34
C GLY A 78 5.00 -17.32 8.22
N TYR A 79 5.78 -16.29 8.57
CA TYR A 79 6.60 -15.51 7.64
C TYR A 79 7.68 -16.38 6.95
N ILE A 80 8.43 -17.17 7.72
CA ILE A 80 9.49 -18.05 7.19
C ILE A 80 8.90 -19.09 6.25
N LEU A 81 7.78 -19.71 6.63
CA LEU A 81 7.09 -20.69 5.78
C LEU A 81 6.61 -20.07 4.47
N TYR A 82 6.06 -18.86 4.52
CA TYR A 82 5.67 -18.15 3.31
C TYR A 82 6.87 -17.96 2.38
N LEU A 83 7.98 -17.41 2.89
CA LEU A 83 9.15 -17.09 2.07
C LEU A 83 9.81 -18.32 1.46
N ASN A 84 10.02 -19.36 2.26
CA ASN A 84 10.80 -20.52 1.84
C ASN A 84 10.01 -21.48 0.95
N TYR A 85 8.70 -21.63 1.16
CA TYR A 85 7.91 -22.66 0.49
C TYR A 85 6.85 -22.08 -0.45
N TYR A 86 6.17 -21.01 -0.05
CA TYR A 86 4.98 -20.53 -0.78
C TYR A 86 5.26 -19.35 -1.70
N SER A 87 6.37 -18.64 -1.54
CA SER A 87 6.70 -17.43 -2.31
C SER A 87 6.61 -17.66 -3.81
N TYR A 88 7.14 -18.78 -4.31
CA TYR A 88 7.11 -19.13 -5.73
C TYR A 88 5.70 -19.41 -6.24
N TYR A 89 4.91 -20.22 -5.53
CA TYR A 89 3.54 -20.56 -5.93
C TYR A 89 2.61 -19.35 -5.84
N MET A 90 2.74 -18.57 -4.78
CA MET A 90 1.95 -17.37 -4.52
C MET A 90 2.29 -16.23 -5.50
N PHE A 91 3.46 -16.26 -6.11
CA PHE A 91 3.84 -15.28 -7.12
C PHE A 91 2.86 -15.25 -8.30
N PHE A 92 2.44 -16.42 -8.79
CA PHE A 92 1.47 -16.50 -9.89
C PHE A 92 0.13 -15.86 -9.49
N LEU A 93 -0.34 -16.13 -8.28
CA LEU A 93 -1.56 -15.51 -7.74
C LEU A 93 -1.40 -14.00 -7.59
N ILE A 94 -0.25 -13.54 -7.10
CA ILE A 94 0.10 -12.12 -7.00
C ILE A 94 0.05 -11.45 -8.38
N GLU A 95 0.58 -12.08 -9.42
CA GLU A 95 0.52 -11.54 -10.78
C GLU A 95 -0.90 -11.41 -11.30
N LEU A 96 -1.74 -12.43 -11.07
CA LEU A 96 -3.15 -12.41 -11.42
C LEU A 96 -3.88 -11.25 -10.74
N ILE A 97 -3.71 -11.12 -9.41
CA ILE A 97 -4.31 -10.04 -8.61
C ILE A 97 -3.81 -8.67 -9.09
N VAL A 98 -2.51 -8.50 -9.31
CA VAL A 98 -1.95 -7.24 -9.80
C VAL A 98 -2.51 -6.88 -11.18
N ARG A 99 -2.73 -7.86 -12.06
CA ARG A 99 -3.34 -7.66 -13.37
C ARG A 99 -4.79 -7.18 -13.23
N MET A 100 -5.57 -7.80 -12.34
CA MET A 100 -6.93 -7.39 -12.03
C MET A 100 -6.99 -5.97 -11.45
N ILE A 101 -6.16 -5.67 -10.44
CA ILE A 101 -6.10 -4.32 -9.83
C ILE A 101 -5.75 -3.28 -10.89
N LYS A 102 -4.75 -3.54 -11.73
CA LYS A 102 -4.39 -2.62 -12.82
C LYS A 102 -5.54 -2.43 -13.79
N TYR A 103 -6.31 -3.48 -14.10
CA TYR A 103 -7.48 -3.38 -14.98
C TYR A 103 -8.55 -2.47 -14.37
N ILE A 104 -8.87 -2.64 -13.08
CA ILE A 104 -9.84 -1.80 -12.35
C ILE A 104 -9.36 -0.35 -12.24
N LEU A 105 -8.05 -0.11 -12.08
CA LEU A 105 -7.48 1.23 -11.97
C LEU A 105 -7.35 1.96 -13.33
N ARG A 106 -7.41 1.27 -14.48
CA ARG A 106 -7.33 1.89 -15.82
C ARG A 106 -8.33 3.04 -16.02
N PRO A 107 -9.65 2.88 -15.78
CA PRO A 107 -10.61 3.97 -15.96
C PRO A 107 -10.30 5.17 -15.05
N ILE A 108 -9.87 4.92 -13.81
CA ILE A 108 -9.51 5.98 -12.87
C ILE A 108 -8.30 6.77 -13.39
N ILE A 109 -7.24 6.08 -13.82
CA ILE A 109 -6.04 6.71 -14.39
C ILE A 109 -6.40 7.55 -15.64
N PHE A 110 -7.33 7.07 -16.46
CA PHE A 110 -7.80 7.80 -17.64
C PHE A 110 -8.46 9.13 -17.27
N ILE A 111 -9.34 9.13 -16.25
CA ILE A 111 -9.97 10.35 -15.74
C ILE A 111 -8.93 11.32 -15.21
N PHE A 112 -7.98 10.86 -14.40
CA PHE A 112 -6.90 11.72 -13.87
C PHE A 112 -6.06 12.36 -14.99
N ARG A 113 -5.76 11.61 -16.07
CA ARG A 113 -5.05 12.17 -17.24
C ARG A 113 -5.85 13.28 -17.91
N LYS A 114 -7.17 13.10 -18.04
CA LYS A 114 -8.07 14.11 -18.62
C LYS A 114 -8.08 15.39 -17.76
N VAL A 115 -8.21 15.25 -16.44
CA VAL A 115 -8.16 16.37 -15.48
C VAL A 115 -6.81 17.10 -15.55
N ASN A 116 -5.69 16.37 -15.57
CA ASN A 116 -4.35 16.97 -15.70
C ASN A 116 -4.18 17.74 -17.03
N GLY A 117 -4.76 17.23 -18.12
CA GLY A 117 -4.77 17.92 -19.41
C GLY A 117 -5.52 19.25 -19.36
N ILE A 118 -6.69 19.27 -18.71
CA ILE A 118 -7.49 20.48 -18.49
C ILE A 118 -6.71 21.48 -17.62
N MET A 119 -6.15 21.04 -16.50
CA MET A 119 -5.38 21.90 -15.60
C MET A 119 -4.15 22.52 -16.28
N LYS A 120 -3.45 21.78 -17.14
CA LYS A 120 -2.35 22.33 -17.96
C LYS A 120 -2.84 23.37 -18.97
N ARG A 121 -4.03 23.20 -19.54
CA ARG A 121 -4.62 24.18 -20.46
C ARG A 121 -5.00 25.46 -19.71
N VAL A 122 -5.65 25.34 -18.55
CA VAL A 122 -6.00 26.47 -17.67
C VAL A 122 -4.74 27.25 -17.24
N LYS A 123 -3.69 26.57 -16.78
CA LYS A 123 -2.42 27.21 -16.43
C LYS A 123 -1.79 28.00 -17.58
N ARG A 124 -1.89 27.50 -18.83
CA ARG A 124 -1.41 28.23 -20.01
C ARG A 124 -2.25 29.48 -20.29
N VAL A 125 -3.57 29.35 -20.29
CA VAL A 125 -4.50 30.47 -20.51
C VAL A 125 -4.34 31.53 -19.43
N MET A 126 -4.04 31.16 -18.18
CA MET A 126 -3.85 32.12 -17.08
C MET A 126 -2.46 32.80 -17.11
N LYS A 127 -1.45 32.19 -17.74
CA LYS A 127 -0.14 32.84 -17.99
C LYS A 127 -0.19 33.88 -19.10
N TRP A 128 -0.99 33.66 -20.14
CA TRP A 128 -1.15 34.56 -21.28
C TRP A 128 -1.51 36.02 -20.91
N PRO A 129 -2.50 36.31 -20.04
CA PRO A 129 -2.81 37.67 -19.64
C PRO A 129 -1.67 38.30 -18.85
N LYS A 130 -1.00 37.56 -17.95
CA LYS A 130 0.16 38.06 -17.20
C LYS A 130 1.31 38.51 -18.10
N GLU A 131 1.62 37.74 -19.14
CA GLU A 131 2.66 38.10 -20.11
C GLU A 131 2.24 39.29 -20.98
N LYS A 132 0.97 39.35 -21.40
CA LYS A 132 0.42 40.47 -22.19
C LYS A 132 0.44 41.79 -21.42
N PHE A 133 -0.01 41.80 -20.16
CA PHE A 133 0.04 43.00 -19.31
C PHE A 133 1.48 43.43 -18.99
N SER A 134 2.41 42.48 -18.82
CA SER A 134 3.83 42.81 -18.58
C SER A 134 4.56 43.37 -19.81
N LYS A 135 4.13 43.05 -21.03
CA LYS A 135 4.64 43.66 -22.26
C LYS A 135 4.08 45.06 -22.45
N GLN A 136 2.77 45.24 -22.28
CA GLN A 136 2.13 46.56 -22.35
C GLN A 136 2.72 47.58 -21.37
N SER A 137 3.06 47.16 -20.14
CA SER A 137 3.68 48.08 -19.17
C SER A 137 5.13 48.45 -19.49
N LYS A 138 5.83 47.63 -20.28
CA LYS A 138 7.21 47.92 -20.72
C LYS A 138 7.22 48.87 -21.90
N ASP A 139 6.31 48.67 -22.85
CA ASP A 139 6.19 49.50 -24.05
C ASP A 139 5.66 50.92 -23.71
N SER A 140 4.97 51.10 -22.58
CA SER A 140 4.53 52.42 -22.08
C SER A 140 5.59 53.22 -21.33
N CYS A 141 6.76 52.64 -21.03
CA CYS A 141 7.87 53.31 -20.32
C CYS A 141 9.02 53.72 -21.26
N THR A 142 8.89 53.48 -22.57
CA THR A 142 9.79 53.93 -23.65
C THR A 142 9.08 54.98 -24.50
#